data_AF-A0A941EV01-F1
#
_entry.id   AF-A0A941EV01-F1
#
_cell.length_a   1.000
_cell.length_b   1.000
_cell.length_c   1.000
_cell.angle_alpha   90.00
_cell.angle_beta   90.00
_cell.angle_gamma   90.00
#
_symmetry.space_group_name_H-M   'P 1'
#
loop_
_entity.id
_entity.type
_entity.pdbx_description
1 polymer ?
#
loop_
_entity_poly.entity_id
_entity_poly.type
_entity_poly.pdbx_seq_one_letter_code
_entity_poly.pdbx_strand_id
1 'polypeptide(L)' 'VFSRGERVVAHEAGIAERTVLIEFDSFERALAAYESEAYQKALAALSDGVERDFRIIEGIG' A
#
# COMPACT_ATOMS: atom_id res chain seq x y z
N VAL A 1 9.32 -0.57 -6.05
CA VAL A 1 8.25 -1.51 -5.64
C VAL A 1 8.91 -2.83 -5.29
N PHE A 2 8.83 -3.25 -4.02
CA PHE A 2 9.55 -4.42 -3.51
C PHE A 2 8.79 -5.73 -3.70
N SER A 3 7.46 -5.68 -3.84
CA SER A 3 6.63 -6.84 -4.19
C SER A 3 5.36 -6.38 -4.90
N ARG A 4 4.83 -7.21 -5.80
CA ARG A 4 3.55 -6.97 -6.51
C ARG A 4 2.42 -7.92 -6.08
N GLY A 5 2.71 -8.85 -5.16
CA GLY A 5 1.71 -9.70 -4.51
C GLY A 5 1.32 -10.98 -5.27
N GLU A 6 2.17 -11.49 -6.17
CA GLU A 6 1.83 -12.65 -7.02
C GLU A 6 1.88 -14.01 -6.28
N ARG A 7 2.56 -14.08 -5.13
CA ARG A 7 2.63 -15.28 -4.30
C ARG A 7 2.55 -14.91 -2.83
N VAL A 8 1.38 -15.14 -2.23
CA VAL A 8 1.10 -14.83 -0.83
C VAL A 8 0.64 -16.09 -0.10
N VAL A 9 1.26 -16.37 1.04
CA VAL A 9 0.81 -17.38 2.01
C VAL A 9 0.49 -16.61 3.27
N ALA A 10 -0.79 -16.64 3.67
CA ALA A 10 -1.21 -16.01 4.91
C ALA A 10 -1.15 -17.01 6.07
N HIS A 11 -0.85 -16.50 7.26
CA HIS A 11 -0.81 -17.25 8.52
C HIS A 11 -1.77 -16.60 9.52
N GLU A 12 -2.23 -17.39 10.51
CA GLU A 12 -3.10 -16.92 11.61
C GLU A 12 -4.39 -16.26 11.10
N ALA A 13 -4.63 -14.99 11.41
CA ALA A 13 -5.79 -14.22 10.95
C ALA A 13 -5.53 -13.49 9.61
N GLY A 14 -4.38 -13.71 8.97
CA GLY A 14 -4.05 -13.10 7.70
C GLY A 14 -4.93 -13.61 6.56
N ILE A 15 -5.22 -12.72 5.59
CA ILE A 15 -5.93 -13.06 4.36
C ILE A 15 -4.91 -13.12 3.22
N ALA A 16 -4.94 -14.18 2.43
CA ALA A 16 -4.02 -14.40 1.30
C ALA A 16 -4.42 -13.57 0.07
N GLU A 17 -4.45 -12.25 0.23
CA GLU A 17 -4.75 -11.27 -0.81
C GLU A 17 -3.49 -10.67 -1.42
N ARG A 18 -3.66 -9.89 -2.49
CA ARG A 18 -2.55 -9.23 -3.17
C ARG A 18 -1.89 -8.19 -2.26
N THR A 19 -0.67 -8.46 -1.81
CA THR A 19 0.11 -7.54 -0.98
C THR A 19 1.18 -6.80 -1.78
N VAL A 20 1.22 -5.48 -1.65
CA VAL A 20 2.24 -4.62 -2.27
C VAL A 20 3.03 -3.91 -1.18
N LEU A 21 4.36 -3.97 -1.25
CA LEU A 21 5.26 -3.23 -0.36
C LEU A 21 6.08 -2.21 -1.16
N ILE A 22 6.11 -0.98 -0.67
CA ILE A 22 6.85 0.14 -1.24
C ILE A 22 7.67 0.78 -0.12
N GLU A 23 8.98 0.86 -0.31
CA GLU A 23 9.87 1.58 0.58
C GLU A 23 10.08 2.99 0.05
N PHE A 24 10.19 3.94 0.97
CA PHE A 24 10.52 5.34 0.71
C PHE A 24 11.68 5.75 1.62
N ASP A 25 12.42 6.78 1.21
CA ASP A 25 13.55 7.28 2.00
C ASP A 25 13.14 7.91 3.35
N SER A 26 11.86 8.26 3.53
CA SER A 26 11.32 8.75 4.81
C SER A 26 9.81 8.51 4.92
N PHE A 27 9.30 8.56 6.15
CA PHE A 27 7.87 8.45 6.43
C PHE A 27 7.07 9.59 5.77
N GLU A 28 7.59 10.82 5.84
CA GLU A 28 6.95 12.00 5.25
C GLU A 28 6.85 11.89 3.74
N ARG A 29 7.84 11.28 3.07
CA ARG A 29 7.76 11.03 1.62
C ARG A 29 6.68 10.00 1.28
N ALA A 30 6.54 8.95 2.08
CA ALA A 30 5.46 7.98 1.89
C ALA A 30 4.08 8.63 2.10
N LEU A 31 3.95 9.47 3.12
CA LEU A 31 2.72 10.22 3.40
C LEU A 31 2.40 11.21 2.27
N ALA A 32 3.38 12.01 1.83
CA ALA A 32 3.20 12.95 0.73
C ALA A 32 2.82 12.24 -0.59
N ALA A 33 3.34 11.04 -0.84
CA ALA A 33 2.95 10.24 -1.99
C ALA A 33 1.47 9.83 -1.93
N TYR A 34 1.00 9.38 -0.75
CA TYR A 34 -0.41 9.06 -0.53
C TYR A 34 -1.32 10.29 -0.66
N GLU A 35 -0.93 11.42 -0.08
CA GLU A 35 -1.71 12.66 -0.11
C GLU A 35 -1.66 13.39 -1.46
N SER A 36 -0.76 12.98 -2.37
CA SER A 36 -0.59 13.63 -3.66
C SER A 36 -1.86 13.62 -4.51
N GLU A 37 -2.08 14.71 -5.25
CA GLU A 37 -3.22 14.84 -6.15
C GLU A 37 -3.30 13.71 -7.18
N ALA A 38 -2.14 13.26 -7.68
CA ALA A 38 -2.06 12.16 -8.62
C ALA A 38 -2.55 10.84 -8.01
N TYR A 39 -2.15 10.54 -6.77
CA TYR A 39 -2.61 9.33 -6.09
C TYR A 39 -4.09 9.41 -5.72
N GLN A 40 -4.56 10.57 -5.25
CA GLN A 40 -5.99 10.77 -4.94
C GLN A 40 -6.88 10.64 -6.19
N LYS A 41 -6.43 11.13 -7.35
CA LYS A 41 -7.10 10.88 -8.63
C LYS A 41 -7.15 9.40 -8.99
N ALA A 42 -6.06 8.66 -8.76
CA ALA A 42 -6.03 7.22 -8.98
C ALA A 42 -6.98 6.46 -8.02
N LEU A 43 -7.09 6.90 -6.76
CA LEU A 43 -8.07 6.35 -5.81
C LEU A 43 -9.51 6.62 -6.26
N ALA A 44 -9.81 7.83 -6.71
CA ALA A 44 -11.13 8.18 -7.22
C ALA A 44 -11.52 7.35 -8.45
N ALA A 45 -10.56 7.12 -9.37
CA ALA A 45 -10.77 6.27 -10.54
C ALA A 45 -11.00 4.79 -10.18
N LEU A 46 -10.44 4.33 -9.05
CA LEU A 46 -10.64 2.98 -8.54
C LEU A 46 -12.01 2.78 -7.89
N SER A 47 -12.61 3.87 -7.38
CA SER A 47 -13.95 3.91 -6.78
C SER A 47 -14.15 2.82 -5.71
N ASP A 48 -15.32 2.19 -5.67
CA ASP A 48 -15.67 1.05 -4.80
C ASP A 48 -15.25 -0.32 -5.38
N GLY A 49 -14.44 -0.32 -6.45
CA GLY A 49 -14.06 -1.55 -7.14
C GLY A 49 -13.15 -2.49 -6.33
N VAL A 50 -12.57 -2.02 -5.22
CA VAL A 50 -11.75 -2.83 -4.31
C VAL A 50 -11.85 -2.35 -2.86
N GLU A 51 -11.82 -3.28 -1.92
CA GLU A 51 -11.52 -3.03 -0.50
C GLU A 51 -10.03 -3.25 -0.26
N ARG A 52 -9.39 -2.39 0.52
CA ARG A 52 -7.93 -2.44 0.74
C ARG A 52 -7.60 -2.08 2.18
N ASP A 53 -6.75 -2.90 2.78
CA ASP A 53 -5.97 -2.50 3.95
C ASP A 53 -4.73 -1.74 3.47
N PHE A 54 -4.61 -0.47 3.82
CA PHE A 54 -3.50 0.39 3.46
C PHE A 54 -2.91 1.04 4.70
N ARG A 55 -1.59 0.92 4.87
CA ARG A 55 -0.88 1.43 6.03
C ARG A 55 0.44 2.05 5.61
N ILE A 56 0.77 3.18 6.24
CA ILE A 56 2.09 3.80 6.19
C ILE A 56 2.68 3.65 7.58
N ILE A 57 3.88 3.09 7.67
CA ILE A 57 4.57 2.83 8.94
C ILE A 57 5.99 3.35 8.86
N GLU A 58 6.50 3.83 9.98
CA GLU A 58 7.91 4.21 10.11
C GLU A 58 8.77 2.94 10.27
N GLY A 59 9.88 2.89 9.55
CA GLY A 59 10.88 1.83 9.70
C GLY A 59 11.82 2.15 10.87
N ILE A 60 12.36 1.11 11.52
CA ILE A 60 13.33 1.27 12.62
C ILE A 60 14.79 1.46 12.15
N GLY A 61 14.99 1.74 10.85
CA GLY A 61 16.29 1.76 10.17
C GLY A 61 17.09 3.04 10.38
#